data_AF-A0A5B6ZDL9-F1
#
_entry.id   AF-A0A5B6ZDL9-F1
#
_cell.length_a   1.000
_cell.length_b   1.000
_cell.length_c   1.000
_cell.angle_alpha   90.00
_cell.angle_beta   90.00
_cell.angle_gamma   90.00
#
_symmetry.space_group_name_H-M   'P 1'
#
loop_
_entity.id
_entity.type
_entity.pdbx_description
1 polymer ?
#
loop_
_entity_poly.entity_id
_entity_poly.type
_entity_poly.pdbx_seq_one_letter_code
_entity_poly.pdbx_strand_id
1 'polypeptide(L)'
;VGRFQVLNVKLFSFLYVLSPTQLIIVVLLLSPSSNRRRIQNRRGWVRRERMWAASCLASCCAACACDACRSVVSGISRRSARIAYCGLFALSLIVSWILSEVAAPLMEKIPWINHFHQTPNREWFETDAVLRVSLGNFLFFTIFALLMIGVKNQKDPRDSLHHGGWMMKIICWCLLVIFMFFLPNGIISFYETTSKFGSGLFLLVQVVLLLDFVHGWNDKWVRYDEQFWYIALFVVSFVCYVVTFSFSGLLFYLFTPSGHDCGLNTFFIVMTLISVFLFTIVTLHPSVSGSILPASVISLYCMYLCYSGLASEPREYECNGLHKHSKAVSTGTLTIGLLTTVLSVVYSAVRAGSSTTLLSPPGSPRAGAGKPLLPLDKVDEKEEKEKSKPVTYSYSFFHIIFSLASMYSAMLLTGWSTSVGESGKLVDVGWPSVWVRIVTGWATATLFMWSLVAPILFPDREF
;
A
#
# COMPACT_ATOMS: atom_id res chain seq x y z
N VAL A 1 8.04 -4.72 82.67
CA VAL A 1 6.89 -5.66 82.69
C VAL A 1 5.63 -4.82 82.43
N GLY A 2 4.92 -4.84 81.32
CA GLY A 2 4.88 -5.70 80.15
C GLY A 2 3.56 -5.38 79.45
N ARG A 3 3.38 -4.15 78.93
CA ARG A 3 2.21 -3.77 78.10
C ARG A 3 2.32 -2.45 77.31
N PHE A 4 3.50 -1.82 77.23
CA PHE A 4 3.68 -0.56 76.49
C PHE A 4 4.62 -0.63 75.26
N GLN A 5 5.14 -1.82 74.94
CA GLN A 5 6.04 -2.01 73.78
C GLN A 5 5.43 -2.72 72.56
N VAL A 6 4.16 -3.14 72.61
CA VAL A 6 3.52 -3.84 71.46
C VAL A 6 2.75 -2.88 70.53
N LEU A 7 2.55 -1.62 70.92
CA LEU A 7 1.81 -0.66 70.07
C LEU A 7 2.71 0.12 69.09
N ASN A 8 4.01 0.23 69.34
CA ASN A 8 4.91 1.08 68.54
C ASN A 8 5.51 0.41 67.29
N VAL A 9 5.46 -0.93 67.18
CA VAL A 9 5.97 -1.65 66.00
C VAL A 9 4.90 -1.80 64.90
N LYS A 10 3.61 -1.79 65.26
CA LYS A 10 2.51 -1.87 64.27
C LYS A 10 2.18 -0.54 63.59
N LEU A 11 2.53 0.60 64.18
CA LEU A 11 2.28 1.91 63.54
C LEU A 11 3.35 2.26 62.48
N PHE A 12 4.60 1.82 62.68
CA PHE A 12 5.69 2.11 61.75
C PHE A 12 5.66 1.25 60.48
N SER A 13 5.14 0.02 60.54
CA SER A 13 4.97 -0.83 59.33
C SER A 13 3.82 -0.38 58.43
N PHE A 14 2.84 0.38 58.94
CA PHE A 14 1.71 0.86 58.14
C PHE A 14 2.04 2.10 57.29
N LEU A 15 3.11 2.83 57.64
CA LEU A 15 3.52 4.06 56.95
C LEU A 15 4.36 3.82 55.69
N TYR A 16 4.92 2.61 55.50
CA TYR A 16 5.74 2.26 54.33
C TYR A 16 4.93 1.74 53.12
N VAL A 17 3.65 1.43 53.28
CA VAL A 17 2.78 0.87 52.21
C VAL A 17 1.89 1.95 51.55
N LEU A 18 1.97 3.19 52.01
CA LEU A 18 1.07 4.25 51.59
C LEU A 18 1.70 5.10 50.48
N SER A 19 1.03 5.18 49.33
CA SER A 19 1.39 6.08 48.23
C SER A 19 1.45 7.55 48.69
N PRO A 20 2.14 8.46 47.96
CA PRO A 20 2.25 9.87 48.34
C PRO A 20 0.90 10.55 48.61
N THR A 21 -0.16 10.07 47.96
CA THR A 21 -1.56 10.50 48.13
C THR A 21 -2.19 10.06 49.46
N GLN A 22 -1.76 8.95 50.04
CA GLN A 22 -2.29 8.38 51.28
C GLN A 22 -1.67 9.03 52.54
N LEU A 23 -0.35 9.31 52.53
CA LEU A 23 0.32 10.08 53.61
C LEU A 23 -0.28 11.48 53.76
N ILE A 24 -0.66 12.06 52.63
CA ILE A 24 -1.32 13.34 52.49
C ILE A 24 -2.69 13.38 53.22
N ILE A 25 -3.41 12.26 53.29
CA ILE A 25 -4.73 12.14 53.92
C ILE A 25 -4.57 12.05 55.45
N VAL A 26 -3.57 11.31 55.93
CA VAL A 26 -3.27 11.18 57.37
C VAL A 26 -2.85 12.52 57.98
N VAL A 27 -2.02 13.30 57.28
CA VAL A 27 -1.62 14.65 57.72
C VAL A 27 -2.80 15.63 57.72
N LEU A 28 -3.76 15.46 56.80
CA LEU A 28 -4.98 16.27 56.78
C LEU A 28 -5.93 15.93 57.92
N LEU A 29 -6.01 14.65 58.32
CA LEU A 29 -6.89 14.18 59.39
C LEU A 29 -6.44 14.67 60.78
N LEU A 30 -5.14 14.85 61.00
CA LEU A 30 -4.56 15.31 62.27
C LEU A 30 -4.46 16.85 62.40
N SER A 31 -4.75 17.62 61.35
CA SER A 31 -4.61 19.09 61.38
C SER A 31 -5.92 19.79 61.84
N PRO A 32 -5.85 20.79 62.74
CA PRO A 32 -7.00 21.54 63.23
C PRO A 32 -7.82 22.16 62.08
N SER A 33 -9.14 22.26 62.25
CA SER A 33 -10.14 22.59 61.22
C SER A 33 -9.88 23.90 60.44
N SER A 34 -9.13 24.85 61.00
CA SER A 34 -8.69 26.09 60.35
C SER A 34 -7.65 25.86 59.24
N ASN A 35 -6.76 24.87 59.39
CA ASN A 35 -5.67 24.60 58.45
C ASN A 35 -6.11 23.72 57.26
N ARG A 36 -7.19 22.95 57.42
CA ARG A 36 -7.71 22.03 56.40
C ARG A 36 -8.23 22.78 55.16
N ARG A 37 -8.89 23.94 55.34
CA ARG A 37 -9.35 24.81 54.25
C ARG A 37 -8.19 25.47 53.47
N ARG A 38 -7.10 25.87 54.13
CA ARG A 38 -5.91 26.44 53.45
C ARG A 38 -5.17 25.42 52.60
N ILE A 39 -5.04 24.18 53.05
CA ILE A 39 -4.34 23.12 52.32
C ILE A 39 -5.18 22.62 51.13
N GLN A 40 -6.51 22.53 51.27
CA GLN A 40 -7.42 22.18 50.16
C GLN A 40 -7.41 23.25 49.06
N ASN A 41 -7.40 24.54 49.41
CA ASN A 41 -7.28 25.62 48.43
C ASN A 41 -5.91 25.62 47.72
N ARG A 42 -4.80 25.38 48.44
CA ARG A 42 -3.47 25.28 47.82
C ARG A 42 -3.32 24.07 46.89
N ARG A 43 -3.89 22.91 47.23
CA ARG A 43 -3.88 21.74 46.32
C ARG A 43 -4.81 21.90 45.12
N GLY A 44 -5.95 22.56 45.29
CA GLY A 44 -6.82 22.95 44.18
C GLY A 44 -6.14 23.91 43.22
N TRP A 45 -5.32 24.83 43.73
CA TRP A 45 -4.48 25.75 42.96
C TRP A 45 -3.34 25.03 42.22
N VAL A 46 -2.52 24.23 42.91
CA VAL A 46 -1.40 23.49 42.29
C VAL A 46 -1.88 22.45 41.27
N ARG A 47 -3.05 21.82 41.49
CA ARG A 47 -3.64 20.89 40.52
C ARG A 47 -4.21 21.62 39.31
N ARG A 48 -4.77 22.82 39.48
CA ARG A 48 -5.16 23.70 38.34
C ARG A 48 -3.93 24.13 37.55
N GLU A 49 -2.91 24.69 38.21
CA GLU A 49 -1.68 25.15 37.56
C GLU A 49 -0.95 24.04 36.80
N ARG A 50 -0.88 22.82 37.34
CA ARG A 50 -0.31 21.67 36.61
C ARG A 50 -1.14 21.26 35.40
N MET A 51 -2.46 21.41 35.45
CA MET A 51 -3.37 21.09 34.34
C MET A 51 -3.30 22.16 33.24
N TRP A 52 -3.16 23.44 33.62
CA TRP A 52 -2.91 24.56 32.70
C TRP A 52 -1.51 24.45 32.07
N ALA A 53 -0.48 24.13 32.84
CA ALA A 53 0.88 23.92 32.32
C ALA A 53 0.95 22.72 31.37
N ALA A 54 0.28 21.60 31.69
CA ALA A 54 0.18 20.45 30.80
C ALA A 54 -0.61 20.76 29.52
N SER A 55 -1.67 21.57 29.61
CA SER A 55 -2.45 22.01 28.44
C SER A 55 -1.65 22.98 27.56
N CYS A 56 -0.88 23.89 28.16
CA CYS A 56 0.01 24.79 27.43
C CYS A 56 1.20 24.04 26.81
N LEU A 57 1.80 23.07 27.50
CA LEU A 57 2.84 22.20 26.94
C LEU A 57 2.29 21.33 25.80
N ALA A 58 1.12 20.73 25.97
CA ALA A 58 0.46 19.97 24.91
C ALA A 58 0.10 20.87 23.71
N SER A 59 -0.38 22.09 23.96
CA SER A 59 -0.69 23.06 22.90
C SER A 59 0.56 23.58 22.19
N CYS A 60 1.67 23.81 22.90
CA CYS A 60 2.95 24.21 22.31
C CYS A 60 3.58 23.05 21.53
N CYS A 61 3.55 21.83 22.06
CA CYS A 61 4.01 20.64 21.34
C CYS A 61 3.15 20.36 20.10
N ALA A 62 1.83 20.55 20.19
CA ALA A 62 0.92 20.44 19.05
C ALA A 62 1.18 21.54 18.02
N ALA A 63 1.42 22.78 18.43
CA ALA A 63 1.76 23.89 17.53
C ALA A 63 3.11 23.67 16.83
N CYS A 64 4.15 23.27 17.58
CA CYS A 64 5.47 22.94 17.03
C CYS A 64 5.42 21.72 16.11
N ALA A 65 4.64 20.68 16.45
CA ALA A 65 4.42 19.54 15.58
C ALA A 65 3.63 19.94 14.32
N CYS A 66 2.64 20.82 14.44
CA CYS A 66 1.88 21.34 13.30
C CYS A 66 2.76 22.18 12.37
N ASP A 67 3.65 23.02 12.89
CA ASP A 67 4.59 23.81 12.06
C ASP A 67 5.71 22.94 11.46
N ALA A 68 6.19 21.93 12.19
CA ALA A 68 7.11 20.93 11.65
C ALA A 68 6.46 20.10 10.54
N CYS A 69 5.23 19.62 10.74
CA CYS A 69 4.47 18.95 9.69
C CYS A 69 4.19 19.90 8.52
N ARG A 70 3.83 21.16 8.76
CA ARG A 70 3.57 22.15 7.71
C ARG A 70 4.83 22.44 6.89
N SER A 71 6.00 22.54 7.51
CA SER A 71 7.28 22.77 6.82
C SER A 71 7.73 21.55 6.01
N VAL A 72 7.67 20.34 6.57
CA VAL A 72 8.02 19.09 5.85
C VAL A 72 7.06 18.85 4.69
N VAL A 73 5.75 18.95 4.94
CA VAL A 73 4.73 18.68 3.93
C VAL A 73 4.69 19.77 2.85
N SER A 74 4.89 21.05 3.21
CA SER A 74 5.02 22.13 2.23
C SER A 74 6.33 22.08 1.44
N GLY A 75 7.39 21.48 2.00
CA GLY A 75 8.65 21.21 1.29
C GLY A 75 8.50 20.10 0.26
N ILE A 76 7.85 18.98 0.62
CA ILE A 76 7.59 17.85 -0.30
C ILE A 76 6.59 18.26 -1.39
N SER A 77 5.51 18.97 -1.01
CA SER A 77 4.53 19.54 -1.94
C SER A 77 5.14 20.52 -2.93
N ARG A 78 6.15 21.31 -2.52
CA ARG A 78 6.86 22.26 -3.42
C ARG A 78 7.65 21.56 -4.52
N ARG A 79 8.06 20.29 -4.31
CA ARG A 79 8.84 19.52 -5.27
C ARG A 79 7.94 18.71 -6.22
N SER A 80 6.90 18.05 -5.70
CA SER A 80 5.85 17.38 -6.49
C SER A 80 4.71 16.89 -5.59
N ALA A 81 3.46 17.31 -5.87
CA ALA A 81 2.27 16.80 -5.18
C ALA A 81 2.13 15.26 -5.25
N ARG A 82 2.65 14.65 -6.34
CA ARG A 82 2.63 13.19 -6.54
C ARG A 82 3.42 12.45 -5.48
N ILE A 83 4.60 12.97 -5.10
CA ILE A 83 5.47 12.37 -4.07
C ILE A 83 4.79 12.49 -2.69
N ALA A 84 4.11 13.60 -2.42
CA ALA A 84 3.36 13.76 -1.18
C ALA A 84 2.19 12.76 -1.07
N TYR A 85 1.49 12.43 -2.17
CA TYR A 85 0.47 11.37 -2.17
C TYR A 85 1.08 9.98 -1.96
N CYS A 86 2.26 9.69 -2.54
CA CYS A 86 3.02 8.47 -2.22
C CYS A 86 3.38 8.40 -0.74
N GLY A 87 3.82 9.52 -0.14
CA GLY A 87 4.12 9.61 1.28
C GLY A 87 2.90 9.34 2.16
N LEU A 88 1.74 9.92 1.81
CA LEU A 88 0.48 9.68 2.53
C LEU A 88 0.04 8.22 2.44
N PHE A 89 0.16 7.62 1.26
CA PHE A 89 -0.13 6.20 1.06
C PHE A 89 0.82 5.30 1.87
N ALA A 90 2.12 5.58 1.85
CA ALA A 90 3.11 4.85 2.64
C ALA A 90 2.86 5.00 4.15
N LEU A 91 2.42 6.18 4.61
CA LEU A 91 2.00 6.38 6.00
C LEU A 91 0.80 5.49 6.34
N SER A 92 -0.20 5.40 5.46
CA SER A 92 -1.34 4.49 5.64
C SER A 92 -0.92 3.03 5.75
N LEU A 93 0.07 2.59 4.95
CA LEU A 93 0.63 1.24 5.03
C LEU A 93 1.31 0.98 6.37
N ILE A 94 2.14 1.92 6.82
CA ILE A 94 2.84 1.80 8.11
C ILE A 94 1.82 1.73 9.26
N VAL A 95 0.79 2.58 9.25
CA VAL A 95 -0.28 2.54 10.25
C VAL A 95 -1.02 1.20 10.23
N SER A 96 -1.34 0.69 9.04
CA SER A 96 -2.01 -0.60 8.88
C SER A 96 -1.14 -1.76 9.38
N TRP A 97 0.14 -1.75 9.06
CA TRP A 97 1.10 -2.76 9.52
C TRP A 97 1.36 -2.72 11.02
N ILE A 98 1.39 -1.53 11.64
CA ILE A 98 1.45 -1.42 13.10
C ILE A 98 0.18 -2.01 13.72
N LEU A 99 -0.99 -1.66 13.19
CA LEU A 99 -2.27 -2.13 13.72
C LEU A 99 -2.47 -3.64 13.52
N SER A 100 -1.92 -4.25 12.47
CA SER A 100 -1.97 -5.71 12.31
C SER A 100 -1.26 -6.46 13.45
N GLU A 101 -0.35 -5.82 14.19
CA GLU A 101 0.37 -6.43 15.32
C GLU A 101 -0.18 -6.02 16.70
N VAL A 102 -0.77 -4.82 16.81
CA VAL A 102 -1.12 -4.23 18.13
C VAL A 102 -2.61 -3.96 18.34
N ALA A 103 -3.47 -4.10 17.32
CA ALA A 103 -4.85 -3.65 17.40
C ALA A 103 -5.77 -4.56 18.25
N ALA A 104 -5.50 -5.86 18.33
CA ALA A 104 -6.37 -6.82 19.04
C ALA A 104 -6.79 -6.37 20.46
N PRO A 105 -5.87 -6.07 21.40
CA PRO A 105 -6.26 -5.68 22.77
C PRO A 105 -6.99 -4.34 22.87
N LEU A 106 -6.87 -3.47 21.85
CA LEU A 106 -7.58 -2.20 21.78
C LEU A 106 -9.00 -2.42 21.26
N MET A 107 -9.14 -3.19 20.19
CA MET A 107 -10.41 -3.46 19.50
C MET A 107 -11.36 -4.32 20.33
N GLU A 108 -10.84 -5.29 21.10
CA GLU A 108 -11.61 -6.14 22.01
C GLU A 108 -12.40 -5.33 23.06
N LYS A 109 -11.88 -4.17 23.46
CA LYS A 109 -12.48 -3.29 24.47
C LYS A 109 -13.58 -2.39 23.93
N ILE A 110 -13.75 -2.34 22.61
CA ILE A 110 -14.71 -1.45 21.94
C ILE A 110 -16.07 -2.17 21.84
N PRO A 111 -17.11 -1.73 22.57
CA PRO A 111 -18.35 -2.51 22.71
C PRO A 111 -19.14 -2.68 21.40
N TRP A 112 -19.09 -1.71 20.49
CA TRP A 112 -19.81 -1.78 19.21
C TRP A 112 -19.10 -2.65 18.16
N ILE A 113 -17.81 -2.93 18.33
CA ILE A 113 -17.05 -3.82 17.46
C ILE A 113 -17.18 -5.26 17.98
N ASN A 114 -16.97 -5.45 19.28
CA ASN A 114 -17.07 -6.75 19.95
C ASN A 114 -18.46 -6.99 20.55
N HIS A 115 -19.47 -6.98 19.69
CA HIS A 115 -20.88 -7.26 20.05
C HIS A 115 -21.30 -8.73 19.85
N PHE A 116 -20.34 -9.65 19.72
CA PHE A 116 -20.59 -11.06 19.44
C PHE A 116 -20.96 -11.84 20.70
N HIS A 117 -21.81 -12.87 20.56
CA HIS A 117 -22.12 -13.80 21.65
C HIS A 117 -20.89 -14.57 22.14
N GLN A 118 -19.95 -14.86 21.23
CA GLN A 118 -18.63 -15.41 21.52
C GLN A 118 -17.59 -14.49 20.89
N THR A 119 -16.61 -14.05 21.68
CA THR A 119 -15.56 -13.15 21.20
C THR A 119 -14.71 -13.86 20.14
N PRO A 120 -14.54 -13.27 18.94
CA PRO A 120 -13.68 -13.82 17.90
C PRO A 120 -12.21 -13.94 18.33
N ASN A 121 -11.43 -14.69 17.55
CA ASN A 121 -9.99 -14.79 17.74
C ASN A 121 -9.28 -13.44 17.52
N ARG A 122 -8.08 -13.27 18.09
CA ARG A 122 -7.27 -12.03 17.96
C ARG A 122 -6.99 -11.64 16.51
N GLU A 123 -6.77 -12.63 15.64
CA GLU A 123 -6.54 -12.48 14.20
C GLU A 123 -7.70 -11.76 13.49
N TRP A 124 -8.94 -11.96 13.96
CA TRP A 124 -10.10 -11.26 13.42
C TRP A 124 -10.02 -9.75 13.70
N PHE A 125 -9.66 -9.37 14.93
CA PHE A 125 -9.51 -7.96 15.33
C PHE A 125 -8.34 -7.27 14.63
N GLU A 126 -7.25 -7.99 14.40
CA GLU A 126 -6.09 -7.52 13.62
C GLU A 126 -6.50 -7.24 12.16
N THR A 127 -7.23 -8.18 11.55
CA THR A 127 -7.76 -8.06 10.19
C THR A 127 -8.77 -6.92 10.05
N ASP A 128 -9.72 -6.83 10.97
CA ASP A 128 -10.75 -5.77 10.99
C ASP A 128 -10.13 -4.37 11.14
N ALA A 129 -9.08 -4.22 11.96
CA ALA A 129 -8.38 -2.94 12.11
C ALA A 129 -7.68 -2.51 10.82
N VAL A 130 -7.01 -3.43 10.11
CA VAL A 130 -6.37 -3.16 8.82
C VAL A 130 -7.40 -2.75 7.77
N LEU A 131 -8.52 -3.46 7.68
CA LEU A 131 -9.59 -3.18 6.73
C LEU A 131 -10.20 -1.79 6.96
N ARG A 132 -10.38 -1.36 8.21
CA ARG A 132 -10.90 -0.02 8.55
C ARG A 132 -9.96 1.09 8.11
N VAL A 133 -8.66 0.96 8.37
CA VAL A 133 -7.67 1.95 7.91
C VAL A 133 -7.62 2.01 6.39
N SER A 134 -7.58 0.85 5.74
CA SER A 134 -7.61 0.76 4.29
C SER A 134 -8.87 1.36 3.68
N LEU A 135 -10.05 1.11 4.26
CA LEU A 135 -11.31 1.71 3.80
C LEU A 135 -11.26 3.25 3.86
N GLY A 136 -10.69 3.81 4.94
CA GLY A 136 -10.51 5.26 5.07
C GLY A 136 -9.59 5.81 3.98
N ASN A 137 -8.50 5.10 3.69
CA ASN A 137 -7.56 5.46 2.63
C ASN A 137 -8.20 5.33 1.23
N PHE A 138 -8.90 4.23 0.96
CA PHE A 138 -9.65 3.99 -0.26
C PHE A 138 -10.68 5.10 -0.51
N LEU A 139 -11.48 5.45 0.50
CA LEU A 139 -12.47 6.52 0.37
C LEU A 139 -11.81 7.87 0.12
N PHE A 140 -10.73 8.20 0.82
CA PHE A 140 -9.98 9.44 0.59
C PHE A 140 -9.53 9.58 -0.86
N PHE A 141 -8.85 8.56 -1.40
CA PHE A 141 -8.37 8.57 -2.78
C PHE A 141 -9.51 8.51 -3.79
N THR A 142 -10.57 7.75 -3.54
CA THR A 142 -11.75 7.68 -4.41
C THR A 142 -12.48 9.02 -4.47
N ILE A 143 -12.69 9.70 -3.35
CA ILE A 143 -13.29 11.04 -3.32
C ILE A 143 -12.44 12.02 -4.13
N PHE A 144 -11.12 12.00 -3.96
CA PHE A 144 -10.23 12.83 -4.77
C PHE A 144 -10.27 12.46 -6.26
N ALA A 145 -10.36 11.17 -6.60
CA ALA A 145 -10.51 10.73 -7.98
C ALA A 145 -11.78 11.30 -8.63
N LEU A 146 -12.91 11.28 -7.91
CA LEU A 146 -14.19 11.82 -8.38
C LEU A 146 -14.15 13.35 -8.52
N LEU A 147 -13.58 14.06 -7.54
CA LEU A 147 -13.44 15.52 -7.59
C LEU A 147 -12.58 16.00 -8.76
N MET A 148 -11.61 15.17 -9.18
CA MET A 148 -10.66 15.50 -10.24
C MET A 148 -11.10 15.00 -11.64
N ILE A 149 -12.33 14.52 -11.79
CA ILE A 149 -12.87 14.12 -13.10
C ILE A 149 -12.94 15.33 -14.04
N GLY A 150 -12.40 15.17 -15.25
CA GLY A 150 -12.51 16.17 -16.31
C GLY A 150 -11.62 17.42 -16.13
N VAL A 151 -10.63 17.38 -15.23
CA VAL A 151 -9.60 18.43 -15.15
C VAL A 151 -8.66 18.29 -16.34
N LYS A 152 -8.58 19.35 -17.17
CA LYS A 152 -7.74 19.36 -18.39
C LYS A 152 -6.67 20.44 -18.37
N ASN A 153 -6.89 21.52 -17.64
CA ASN A 153 -6.04 22.71 -17.68
C ASN A 153 -5.58 23.11 -16.28
N GLN A 154 -4.36 23.61 -16.15
CA GLN A 154 -3.81 24.09 -14.86
C GLN A 154 -4.52 25.33 -14.29
N LYS A 155 -5.35 26.01 -15.12
CA LYS A 155 -6.17 27.14 -14.65
C LYS A 155 -7.44 26.68 -13.92
N ASP A 156 -7.82 25.40 -13.99
CA ASP A 156 -8.95 24.87 -13.22
C ASP A 156 -8.68 25.09 -11.71
N PRO A 157 -9.63 25.60 -10.90
CA PRO A 157 -9.41 25.78 -9.46
C PRO A 157 -9.12 24.45 -8.73
N ARG A 158 -9.56 23.34 -9.34
CA ARG A 158 -9.30 21.96 -8.89
C ARG A 158 -7.81 21.59 -8.98
N ASP A 159 -7.04 22.21 -9.87
CA ASP A 159 -5.58 22.04 -9.94
C ASP A 159 -4.91 22.53 -8.63
N SER A 160 -5.33 23.70 -8.14
CA SER A 160 -4.87 24.24 -6.87
C SER A 160 -5.21 23.31 -5.70
N LEU A 161 -6.38 22.67 -5.74
CA LEU A 161 -6.76 21.66 -4.75
C LEU A 161 -5.88 20.40 -4.83
N HIS A 162 -5.46 19.96 -6.01
CA HIS A 162 -4.56 18.80 -6.17
C HIS A 162 -3.15 19.08 -5.65
N HIS A 163 -2.61 20.27 -5.92
CA HIS A 163 -1.24 20.62 -5.55
C HIS A 163 -1.10 21.22 -4.15
N GLY A 164 -2.11 21.95 -3.67
CA GLY A 164 -2.09 22.70 -2.42
C GLY A 164 -2.85 22.03 -1.26
N GLY A 165 -3.08 22.80 -0.20
CA GLY A 165 -4.00 22.43 0.90
C GLY A 165 -3.60 21.21 1.74
N TRP A 166 -2.33 20.81 1.74
CA TRP A 166 -1.90 19.53 2.32
C TRP A 166 -2.19 19.33 3.81
N MET A 167 -2.09 20.38 4.63
CA MET A 167 -2.46 20.26 6.05
C MET A 167 -3.92 19.86 6.21
N MET A 168 -4.81 20.47 5.42
CA MET A 168 -6.22 20.13 5.41
C MET A 168 -6.45 18.71 4.87
N LYS A 169 -5.70 18.27 3.86
CA LYS A 169 -5.77 16.90 3.33
C LYS A 169 -5.38 15.86 4.37
N ILE A 170 -4.29 16.08 5.11
CA ILE A 170 -3.84 15.16 6.16
C ILE A 170 -4.87 15.10 7.28
N ILE A 171 -5.40 16.24 7.73
CA ILE A 171 -6.46 16.27 8.75
C ILE A 171 -7.71 15.52 8.25
N CYS A 172 -8.15 15.79 7.03
CA CYS A 172 -9.29 15.11 6.41
C CYS A 172 -9.06 13.59 6.32
N TRP A 173 -7.87 13.17 5.90
CA TRP A 173 -7.48 11.76 5.85
C TRP A 173 -7.50 11.11 7.25
N CYS A 174 -6.89 11.75 8.26
CA CYS A 174 -6.92 11.25 9.64
C CYS A 174 -8.35 11.12 10.17
N LEU A 175 -9.20 12.12 9.93
CA LEU A 175 -10.61 12.10 10.34
C LEU A 175 -11.39 10.99 9.63
N LEU A 176 -11.16 10.78 8.33
CA LEU A 176 -11.77 9.68 7.58
C LEU A 176 -11.35 8.33 8.13
N VAL A 177 -10.06 8.11 8.40
CA VAL A 177 -9.56 6.86 9.00
C VAL A 177 -10.19 6.63 10.38
N ILE A 178 -10.20 7.64 11.25
CA ILE A 178 -10.84 7.55 12.57
C ILE A 178 -12.33 7.24 12.43
N PHE A 179 -13.01 7.88 11.48
CA PHE A 179 -14.44 7.66 11.22
C PHE A 179 -14.74 6.19 10.86
N MET A 180 -13.84 5.49 10.17
CA MET A 180 -14.03 4.06 9.83
C MET A 180 -14.10 3.14 11.05
N PHE A 181 -13.56 3.53 12.20
CA PHE A 181 -13.67 2.76 13.45
C PHE A 181 -15.06 2.83 14.10
N PHE A 182 -15.91 3.76 13.67
CA PHE A 182 -17.30 3.85 14.11
C PHE A 182 -18.28 3.11 13.20
N LEU A 183 -17.82 2.57 12.05
CA LEU A 183 -18.68 1.82 11.14
C LEU A 183 -18.99 0.40 11.68
N PRO A 184 -20.20 -0.12 11.44
CA PRO A 184 -20.57 -1.49 11.81
C PRO A 184 -19.78 -2.54 10.99
N ASN A 185 -19.57 -3.71 11.60
CA ASN A 185 -18.79 -4.80 11.01
C ASN A 185 -19.33 -5.29 9.65
N GLY A 186 -20.64 -5.18 9.41
CA GLY A 186 -21.25 -5.54 8.13
C GLY A 186 -20.72 -4.71 6.95
N ILE A 187 -20.43 -3.42 7.16
CA ILE A 187 -19.84 -2.56 6.11
C ILE A 187 -18.40 -2.96 5.85
N ILE A 188 -17.65 -3.32 6.89
CA ILE A 188 -16.25 -3.74 6.76
C ILE A 188 -16.16 -5.07 6.02
N SER A 189 -17.06 -6.03 6.29
CA SER A 189 -17.13 -7.30 5.55
C SER A 189 -17.50 -7.11 4.07
N PHE A 190 -18.43 -6.17 3.78
CA PHE A 190 -18.72 -5.79 2.40
C PHE A 190 -17.50 -5.18 1.70
N TYR A 191 -16.77 -4.30 2.40
CA TYR A 191 -15.53 -3.72 1.89
C TYR A 191 -14.44 -4.77 1.68
N GLU A 192 -14.31 -5.76 2.56
CA GLU A 192 -13.37 -6.88 2.41
C GLU A 192 -13.64 -7.63 1.10
N THR A 193 -14.91 -7.99 0.86
CA THR A 193 -15.32 -8.68 -0.38
C THR A 193 -15.05 -7.82 -1.61
N THR A 194 -15.37 -6.53 -1.54
CA THR A 194 -15.10 -5.57 -2.63
C THR A 194 -13.60 -5.40 -2.85
N SER A 195 -12.80 -5.42 -1.79
CA SER A 195 -11.35 -5.26 -1.85
C SER A 195 -10.67 -6.43 -2.54
N LYS A 196 -11.20 -7.66 -2.43
CA LYS A 196 -10.70 -8.81 -3.21
C LYS A 196 -10.78 -8.55 -4.71
N PHE A 197 -11.91 -8.00 -5.17
CA PHE A 197 -12.09 -7.62 -6.57
C PHE A 197 -11.20 -6.43 -6.98
N GLY A 198 -11.18 -5.37 -6.18
CA GLY A 198 -10.34 -4.19 -6.45
C GLY A 198 -8.84 -4.49 -6.43
N SER A 199 -8.41 -5.46 -5.64
CA SER A 199 -7.05 -5.98 -5.62
C SER A 199 -6.67 -6.65 -6.95
N GLY A 200 -7.58 -7.44 -7.53
CA GLY A 200 -7.38 -8.00 -8.87
C GLY A 200 -7.21 -6.92 -9.94
N LEU A 201 -8.00 -5.83 -9.88
CA LEU A 201 -7.82 -4.68 -10.78
C LEU A 201 -6.47 -3.97 -10.56
N PHE A 202 -6.03 -3.82 -9.30
CA PHE A 202 -4.72 -3.24 -9.02
C PHE A 202 -3.57 -4.08 -9.57
N LEU A 203 -3.67 -5.41 -9.46
CA LEU A 203 -2.69 -6.32 -10.05
C LEU A 203 -2.59 -6.15 -11.57
N LEU A 204 -3.72 -5.94 -12.28
CA LEU A 204 -3.70 -5.61 -13.71
C LEU A 204 -3.00 -4.27 -13.98
N VAL A 205 -3.25 -3.25 -13.16
CA VAL A 205 -2.52 -1.97 -13.26
C VAL A 205 -1.02 -2.18 -13.05
N GLN A 206 -0.64 -2.99 -12.06
CA GLN A 206 0.77 -3.33 -11.78
C GLN A 206 1.44 -4.03 -12.97
N VAL A 207 0.71 -4.93 -13.64
CA VAL A 207 1.17 -5.59 -14.88
C VAL A 207 1.41 -4.57 -15.99
N VAL A 208 0.48 -3.63 -16.22
CA VAL A 208 0.66 -2.59 -17.24
C VAL A 208 1.86 -1.69 -16.92
N LEU A 209 2.04 -1.31 -15.66
CA LEU A 209 3.20 -0.53 -15.21
C LEU A 209 4.52 -1.29 -15.38
N LEU A 210 4.50 -2.60 -15.11
CA LEU A 210 5.66 -3.46 -15.34
C LEU A 210 6.01 -3.53 -16.84
N LEU A 211 5.01 -3.71 -17.71
CA LEU A 211 5.23 -3.71 -19.16
C LEU A 211 5.85 -2.40 -19.64
N ASP A 212 5.28 -1.27 -19.22
CA ASP A 212 5.80 0.06 -19.54
C ASP A 212 7.24 0.26 -19.03
N PHE A 213 7.54 -0.22 -17.82
CA PHE A 213 8.89 -0.20 -17.26
C PHE A 213 9.87 -1.02 -18.10
N VAL A 214 9.50 -2.25 -18.44
CA VAL A 214 10.38 -3.18 -19.15
C VAL A 214 10.62 -2.74 -20.59
N HIS A 215 9.58 -2.28 -21.30
CA HIS A 215 9.74 -1.69 -22.64
C HIS A 215 10.54 -0.39 -22.58
N GLY A 216 10.27 0.50 -21.62
CA GLY A 216 11.06 1.72 -21.44
C GLY A 216 12.52 1.47 -21.07
N TRP A 217 12.80 0.42 -20.30
CA TRP A 217 14.16 -0.03 -20.01
C TRP A 217 14.86 -0.50 -21.28
N ASN A 218 14.20 -1.38 -22.05
CA ASN A 218 14.71 -1.84 -23.34
C ASN A 218 15.04 -0.68 -24.28
N ASP A 219 14.08 0.22 -24.51
CA ASP A 219 14.26 1.33 -25.45
C ASP A 219 15.39 2.25 -25.02
N LYS A 220 15.57 2.45 -23.71
CA LYS A 220 16.68 3.25 -23.20
C LYS A 220 18.03 2.60 -23.50
N TRP A 221 18.16 1.30 -23.33
CA TRP A 221 19.41 0.56 -23.63
C TRP A 221 19.69 0.50 -25.12
N VAL A 222 18.67 0.24 -25.94
CA VAL A 222 18.78 0.24 -27.40
C VAL A 222 19.19 1.62 -27.92
N ARG A 223 18.66 2.72 -27.35
CA ARG A 223 18.98 4.09 -27.77
C ARG A 223 20.42 4.52 -27.53
N TYR A 224 21.17 3.86 -26.64
CA TYR A 224 22.59 4.19 -26.47
C TYR A 224 23.41 3.79 -27.70
N ASP A 225 22.94 2.80 -28.46
CA ASP A 225 23.56 2.35 -29.72
C ASP A 225 25.06 1.97 -29.60
N GLU A 226 25.46 1.42 -28.45
CA GLU A 226 26.82 0.91 -28.21
C GLU A 226 26.82 -0.61 -28.03
N GLN A 227 27.89 -1.27 -28.48
CA GLN A 227 28.07 -2.72 -28.40
C GLN A 227 27.93 -3.26 -26.97
N PHE A 228 28.38 -2.49 -25.97
CA PHE A 228 28.24 -2.86 -24.55
C PHE A 228 26.78 -3.06 -24.14
N TRP A 229 25.87 -2.16 -24.54
CA TRP A 229 24.46 -2.24 -24.17
C TRP A 229 23.75 -3.38 -24.88
N TYR A 230 24.11 -3.70 -26.12
CA TYR A 230 23.61 -4.88 -26.81
C TYR A 230 24.05 -6.19 -26.14
N ILE A 231 25.31 -6.28 -25.70
CA ILE A 231 25.81 -7.42 -24.92
C ILE A 231 25.07 -7.50 -23.58
N ALA A 232 24.87 -6.37 -22.89
CA ALA A 232 24.14 -6.32 -21.63
C ALA A 232 22.67 -6.78 -21.80
N LEU A 233 21.98 -6.33 -22.86
CA LEU A 233 20.63 -6.78 -23.20
C LEU A 233 20.59 -8.31 -23.35
N PHE A 234 21.52 -8.86 -24.12
CA PHE A 234 21.60 -10.31 -24.35
C PHE A 234 21.86 -11.09 -23.05
N VAL A 235 22.86 -10.67 -22.27
CA VAL A 235 23.25 -11.36 -21.02
C VAL A 235 22.11 -11.33 -20.01
N VAL A 236 21.48 -10.18 -19.80
CA VAL A 236 20.33 -10.07 -18.87
C VAL A 236 19.19 -10.96 -19.34
N SER A 237 18.87 -10.95 -20.63
CA SER A 237 17.79 -11.77 -21.18
C SER A 237 18.07 -13.27 -21.04
N PHE A 238 19.31 -13.68 -21.30
CA PHE A 238 19.76 -15.05 -21.15
C PHE A 238 19.63 -15.53 -19.70
N VAL A 239 20.10 -14.72 -18.74
CA VAL A 239 19.95 -15.03 -17.30
C VAL A 239 18.49 -15.15 -16.92
N CYS A 240 17.63 -14.22 -17.36
CA CYS A 240 16.18 -14.28 -17.09
C CYS A 240 15.54 -15.58 -17.60
N TYR A 241 15.87 -16.04 -18.81
CA TYR A 241 15.36 -17.30 -19.32
C TYR A 241 15.90 -18.51 -18.57
N VAL A 242 17.21 -18.56 -18.27
CA VAL A 242 17.82 -19.65 -17.47
C VAL A 242 17.14 -19.77 -16.11
N VAL A 243 16.90 -18.64 -15.44
CA VAL A 243 16.18 -18.61 -14.16
C VAL A 243 14.73 -19.07 -14.37
N THR A 244 14.04 -18.62 -15.41
CA THR A 244 12.63 -19.02 -15.69
C THR A 244 12.49 -20.53 -15.85
N PHE A 245 13.34 -21.15 -16.68
CA PHE A 245 13.30 -22.60 -16.90
C PHE A 245 13.75 -23.40 -15.68
N SER A 246 14.82 -22.99 -15.00
CA SER A 246 15.28 -23.64 -13.76
C SER A 246 14.22 -23.56 -12.66
N PHE A 247 13.57 -22.40 -12.53
CA PHE A 247 12.51 -22.17 -11.55
C PHE A 247 11.26 -23.00 -11.87
N SER A 248 10.90 -23.16 -13.15
CA SER A 248 9.80 -24.06 -13.54
C SER A 248 10.05 -25.52 -13.12
N GLY A 249 11.29 -26.01 -13.26
CA GLY A 249 11.69 -27.34 -12.77
C GLY A 249 11.55 -27.46 -11.25
N LEU A 250 11.90 -26.40 -10.51
CA LEU A 250 11.67 -26.33 -9.08
C LEU A 250 10.16 -26.36 -8.72
N LEU A 251 9.30 -25.70 -9.51
CA LEU A 251 7.86 -25.75 -9.28
C LEU A 251 7.28 -27.16 -9.49
N PHE A 252 7.70 -27.88 -10.52
CA PHE A 252 7.32 -29.29 -10.67
C PHE A 252 7.78 -30.12 -9.47
N TYR A 253 9.02 -29.93 -9.01
CA TYR A 253 9.51 -30.66 -7.84
C TYR A 253 8.71 -30.34 -6.56
N LEU A 254 8.33 -29.09 -6.32
CA LEU A 254 7.66 -28.67 -5.10
C LEU A 254 6.14 -28.87 -5.09
N PHE A 255 5.49 -28.78 -6.25
CA PHE A 255 4.02 -28.73 -6.37
C PHE A 255 3.41 -29.93 -7.12
N THR A 256 4.23 -30.88 -7.59
CA THR A 256 3.77 -32.13 -8.22
C THR A 256 4.47 -33.35 -7.60
N PRO A 257 4.28 -33.63 -6.29
CA PRO A 257 4.89 -34.78 -5.63
C PRO A 257 4.40 -36.11 -6.22
N SER A 258 5.30 -37.09 -6.33
CA SER A 258 4.95 -38.44 -6.80
C SER A 258 3.98 -39.13 -5.82
N GLY A 259 2.89 -39.68 -6.35
CA GLY A 259 1.90 -40.46 -5.57
C GLY A 259 0.55 -39.77 -5.36
N HIS A 260 0.39 -38.50 -5.76
CA HIS A 260 -0.87 -37.76 -5.72
C HIS A 260 -1.24 -37.23 -7.11
N ASP A 261 -2.54 -37.09 -7.39
CA ASP A 261 -3.03 -36.50 -8.65
C ASP A 261 -3.03 -34.97 -8.57
N CYS A 262 -1.92 -34.36 -9.00
CA CYS A 262 -1.71 -32.92 -9.01
C CYS A 262 -1.91 -32.31 -10.41
N GLY A 263 -2.95 -32.76 -11.13
CA GLY A 263 -3.24 -32.33 -12.50
C GLY A 263 -3.46 -30.82 -12.63
N LEU A 264 -4.07 -30.16 -11.65
CA LEU A 264 -4.32 -28.71 -11.67
C LEU A 264 -3.01 -27.91 -11.62
N ASN A 265 -2.08 -28.29 -10.74
CA ASN A 265 -0.78 -27.62 -10.58
C ASN A 265 0.06 -27.83 -11.83
N THR A 266 0.03 -29.05 -12.36
CA THR A 266 0.66 -29.42 -13.63
C THR A 266 0.13 -28.54 -14.77
N PHE A 267 -1.19 -28.38 -14.87
CA PHE A 267 -1.83 -27.51 -15.87
C PHE A 267 -1.36 -26.05 -15.75
N PHE A 268 -1.33 -25.47 -14.55
CA PHE A 268 -0.87 -24.10 -14.35
C PHE A 268 0.59 -23.89 -14.77
N ILE A 269 1.50 -24.80 -14.39
CA ILE A 269 2.92 -24.69 -14.75
C ILE A 269 3.10 -24.87 -16.27
N VAL A 270 2.46 -25.88 -16.87
CA VAL A 270 2.56 -26.15 -18.31
C VAL A 270 2.00 -25.01 -19.14
N MET A 271 0.83 -24.46 -18.79
CA MET A 271 0.26 -23.31 -19.50
C MET A 271 1.14 -22.07 -19.41
N THR A 272 1.78 -21.85 -18.26
CA THR A 272 2.75 -20.75 -18.10
C THR A 272 3.97 -20.97 -18.99
N LEU A 273 4.51 -22.19 -19.07
CA LEU A 273 5.61 -22.53 -19.98
C LEU A 273 5.23 -22.35 -21.45
N ILE A 274 4.04 -22.78 -21.87
CA ILE A 274 3.54 -22.55 -23.23
C ILE A 274 3.53 -21.05 -23.54
N SER A 275 3.05 -20.22 -22.61
CA SER A 275 3.04 -18.76 -22.77
C SER A 275 4.46 -18.20 -22.94
N VAL A 276 5.43 -18.67 -22.13
CA VAL A 276 6.85 -18.29 -22.25
C VAL A 276 7.41 -18.62 -23.64
N PHE A 277 7.14 -19.83 -24.16
CA PHE A 277 7.56 -20.19 -25.52
C PHE A 277 6.92 -19.31 -26.59
N LEU A 278 5.62 -19.00 -26.46
CA LEU A 278 4.91 -18.12 -27.38
C LEU A 278 5.50 -16.71 -27.38
N PHE A 279 5.87 -16.16 -26.22
CA PHE A 279 6.52 -14.85 -26.13
C PHE A 279 7.82 -14.82 -26.92
N THR A 280 8.67 -15.85 -26.77
CA THR A 280 9.93 -15.95 -27.50
C THR A 280 9.71 -16.05 -29.01
N ILE A 281 8.79 -16.92 -29.46
CA ILE A 281 8.49 -17.11 -30.89
C ILE A 281 8.01 -15.80 -31.53
N VAL A 282 7.03 -15.13 -30.90
CA VAL A 282 6.46 -13.89 -31.46
C VAL A 282 7.46 -12.75 -31.42
N THR A 283 8.26 -12.63 -30.36
CA THR A 283 9.27 -11.56 -30.25
C THR A 283 10.37 -11.70 -31.30
N LEU A 284 10.75 -12.93 -31.68
CA LEU A 284 11.77 -13.20 -32.69
C LEU A 284 11.24 -13.15 -34.13
N HIS A 285 9.92 -13.04 -34.32
CA HIS A 285 9.31 -13.02 -35.63
C HIS A 285 9.73 -11.76 -36.41
N PRO A 286 10.24 -11.85 -37.66
CA PRO A 286 10.79 -10.69 -38.38
C PRO A 286 9.84 -9.51 -38.57
N SER A 287 8.53 -9.76 -38.64
CA SER A 287 7.51 -8.70 -38.76
C SER A 287 7.21 -7.97 -37.44
N VAL A 288 7.65 -8.53 -36.32
CA VAL A 288 7.55 -7.92 -34.99
C VAL A 288 8.92 -7.33 -34.69
N SER A 289 9.05 -6.00 -34.63
CA SER A 289 10.30 -5.36 -34.19
C SER A 289 10.49 -5.49 -32.67
N GLY A 290 10.39 -6.72 -32.16
CA GLY A 290 10.44 -7.07 -30.76
C GLY A 290 11.88 -7.16 -30.24
N SER A 291 12.04 -6.92 -28.95
CA SER A 291 13.31 -7.16 -28.24
C SER A 291 13.17 -8.32 -27.28
N ILE A 292 14.23 -9.13 -27.17
CA ILE A 292 14.26 -10.31 -26.33
C ILE A 292 14.25 -9.98 -24.83
N LEU A 293 14.71 -8.78 -24.43
CA LEU A 293 14.74 -8.36 -23.03
C LEU A 293 13.32 -8.32 -22.44
N PRO A 294 12.35 -7.58 -23.03
CA PRO A 294 10.98 -7.60 -22.55
C PRO A 294 10.37 -8.99 -22.44
N ALA A 295 10.53 -9.84 -23.45
CA ALA A 295 10.01 -11.20 -23.42
C ALA A 295 10.59 -12.02 -22.26
N SER A 296 11.89 -11.92 -22.01
CA SER A 296 12.56 -12.69 -20.94
C SER A 296 12.15 -12.25 -19.53
N VAL A 297 12.01 -10.95 -19.29
CA VAL A 297 11.63 -10.41 -17.97
C VAL A 297 10.16 -10.73 -17.67
N ILE A 298 9.27 -10.59 -18.67
CA ILE A 298 7.86 -10.93 -18.53
C ILE A 298 7.67 -12.45 -18.35
N SER A 299 8.46 -13.27 -19.03
CA SER A 299 8.48 -14.73 -18.82
C SER A 299 8.80 -15.10 -17.37
N LEU A 300 9.83 -14.48 -16.79
CA LEU A 300 10.20 -14.68 -15.40
C LEU A 300 9.09 -14.22 -14.44
N TYR A 301 8.45 -13.09 -14.74
CA TYR A 301 7.35 -12.59 -13.92
C TYR A 301 6.09 -13.47 -13.98
N CYS A 302 5.73 -13.99 -15.16
CA CYS A 302 4.64 -14.97 -15.30
C CYS A 302 4.93 -16.24 -14.50
N MET A 303 6.17 -16.73 -14.52
CA MET A 303 6.59 -17.87 -13.71
C MET A 303 6.52 -17.56 -12.20
N TYR A 304 6.90 -16.35 -11.79
CA TYR A 304 6.73 -15.88 -10.42
C TYR A 304 5.25 -15.79 -10.00
N LEU A 305 4.36 -15.31 -10.86
CA LEU A 305 2.91 -15.30 -10.58
C LEU A 305 2.35 -16.71 -10.46
N CYS A 306 2.81 -17.64 -11.31
CA CYS A 306 2.46 -19.06 -11.19
C CYS A 306 2.93 -19.63 -9.84
N TYR A 307 4.20 -19.45 -9.47
CA TYR A 307 4.73 -19.84 -8.16
C TYR A 307 3.89 -19.26 -7.02
N SER A 308 3.62 -17.96 -7.08
CA SER A 308 2.91 -17.28 -6.01
C SER A 308 1.46 -17.75 -5.90
N GLY A 309 0.83 -18.14 -7.02
CA GLY A 309 -0.49 -18.77 -7.03
C GLY A 309 -0.44 -20.14 -6.36
N LEU A 310 0.49 -21.01 -6.76
CA LEU A 310 0.65 -22.35 -6.19
C LEU A 310 1.02 -22.31 -4.70
N ALA A 311 1.87 -21.37 -4.29
CA ALA A 311 2.23 -21.17 -2.89
C ALA A 311 1.04 -20.76 -2.00
N SER A 312 -0.01 -20.16 -2.61
CA SER A 312 -1.26 -19.76 -1.96
C SER A 312 -2.29 -20.87 -1.85
N GLU A 313 -1.99 -22.09 -2.31
CA GLU A 313 -2.93 -23.22 -2.20
C GLU A 313 -3.26 -23.56 -0.73
N PRO A 314 -4.53 -23.95 -0.45
CA PRO A 314 -4.94 -24.38 0.88
C PRO A 314 -4.07 -25.50 1.45
N ARG A 315 -4.00 -25.59 2.79
CA ARG A 315 -3.15 -26.59 3.47
C ARG A 315 -3.67 -28.01 3.37
N GLU A 316 -4.97 -28.19 3.25
CA GLU A 316 -5.56 -29.51 2.98
C GLU A 316 -5.22 -30.03 1.59
N TYR A 317 -4.69 -29.20 0.69
CA TYR A 317 -4.32 -29.62 -0.65
C TYR A 317 -2.92 -30.25 -0.65
N GLU A 318 -2.89 -31.58 -0.79
CA GLU A 318 -1.70 -32.44 -0.62
C GLU A 318 -0.56 -32.14 -1.62
N CYS A 319 -0.86 -31.45 -2.72
CA CYS A 319 0.10 -31.13 -3.76
C CYS A 319 1.06 -29.99 -3.39
N ASN A 320 0.75 -29.16 -2.39
CA ASN A 320 1.63 -28.05 -1.99
C ASN A 320 2.70 -28.51 -0.99
N GLY A 321 3.88 -28.89 -1.51
CA GLY A 321 5.03 -29.33 -0.71
C GLY A 321 5.65 -28.25 0.20
N LEU A 322 5.28 -26.97 0.01
CA LEU A 322 5.82 -25.83 0.74
C LEU A 322 5.30 -25.74 2.19
N HIS A 323 4.14 -26.34 2.47
CA HIS A 323 3.53 -26.38 3.80
C HIS A 323 4.40 -27.12 4.85
N LYS A 324 5.36 -27.94 4.42
CA LYS A 324 6.34 -28.61 5.29
C LYS A 324 7.40 -27.65 5.88
N HIS A 325 7.55 -26.42 5.35
CA HIS A 325 8.60 -25.45 5.74
C HIS A 325 8.05 -24.09 6.23
N SER A 326 6.84 -24.11 6.82
CA SER A 326 5.82 -23.05 6.72
C SER A 326 5.98 -21.68 7.40
N LYS A 327 7.02 -21.38 8.21
CA LYS A 327 7.10 -20.06 8.89
C LYS A 327 7.95 -19.01 8.18
N ALA A 328 9.00 -19.40 7.46
CA ALA A 328 9.89 -18.43 6.81
C ALA A 328 9.34 -17.89 5.48
N VAL A 329 8.50 -18.68 4.80
CA VAL A 329 7.99 -18.38 3.44
C VAL A 329 6.88 -17.30 3.44
N SER A 330 6.09 -17.21 4.52
CA SER A 330 4.95 -16.28 4.62
C SER A 330 5.39 -14.81 4.81
N THR A 331 6.32 -14.54 5.74
CA THR A 331 6.81 -13.17 5.99
C THR A 331 7.60 -12.59 4.81
N GLY A 332 8.39 -13.42 4.13
CA GLY A 332 9.14 -13.01 2.94
C GLY A 332 8.21 -12.60 1.79
N THR A 333 7.16 -13.39 1.54
CA THR A 333 6.18 -13.11 0.48
C THR A 333 5.38 -11.83 0.77
N LEU A 334 4.94 -11.61 2.01
CA LEU A 334 4.28 -10.37 2.42
C LEU A 334 5.20 -9.15 2.25
N THR A 335 6.47 -9.26 2.68
CA THR A 335 7.43 -8.16 2.56
C THR A 335 7.70 -7.80 1.10
N ILE A 336 7.89 -8.81 0.25
CA ILE A 336 8.07 -8.63 -1.20
C ILE A 336 6.82 -7.97 -1.79
N GLY A 337 5.61 -8.47 -1.48
CA GLY A 337 4.35 -7.92 -1.99
C GLY A 337 4.14 -6.45 -1.62
N LEU A 338 4.38 -6.09 -0.35
CA LEU A 338 4.31 -4.70 0.11
C LEU A 338 5.34 -3.82 -0.57
N LEU A 339 6.58 -4.27 -0.68
CA LEU A 339 7.65 -3.53 -1.35
C LEU A 339 7.31 -3.31 -2.82
N THR A 340 6.86 -4.34 -3.54
CA THR A 340 6.44 -4.23 -4.94
C THR A 340 5.26 -3.27 -5.09
N THR A 341 4.30 -3.29 -4.16
CA THR A 341 3.17 -2.34 -4.15
C THR A 341 3.65 -0.91 -4.05
N VAL A 342 4.51 -0.61 -3.07
CA VAL A 342 5.08 0.73 -2.88
C VAL A 342 5.88 1.15 -4.11
N LEU A 343 6.74 0.28 -4.63
CA LEU A 343 7.52 0.56 -5.85
C LEU A 343 6.61 0.82 -7.06
N SER A 344 5.51 0.10 -7.21
CA SER A 344 4.57 0.28 -8.33
C SER A 344 3.83 1.61 -8.24
N VAL A 345 3.36 1.97 -7.04
CA VAL A 345 2.71 3.27 -6.79
C VAL A 345 3.69 4.42 -6.99
N VAL A 346 4.91 4.30 -6.49
CA VAL A 346 5.98 5.30 -6.70
C VAL A 346 6.35 5.40 -8.18
N TYR A 347 6.49 4.27 -8.87
CA TYR A 347 6.78 4.25 -10.31
C TYR A 347 5.68 4.93 -11.11
N SER A 348 4.40 4.59 -10.86
CA SER A 348 3.25 5.26 -11.48
C SER A 348 3.26 6.77 -11.22
N ALA A 349 3.51 7.18 -9.97
CA ALA A 349 3.60 8.59 -9.61
C ALA A 349 4.76 9.31 -10.30
N VAL A 350 5.93 8.70 -10.46
CA VAL A 350 7.07 9.28 -11.18
C VAL A 350 6.78 9.35 -12.68
N ARG A 351 6.30 8.24 -13.26
CA ARG A 351 5.96 8.08 -14.67
C ARG A 351 4.86 9.03 -15.13
N ALA A 352 3.87 9.32 -14.28
CA ALA A 352 2.84 10.35 -14.53
C ALA A 352 3.42 11.74 -14.86
N GLY A 353 4.67 12.04 -14.49
CA GLY A 353 5.33 13.30 -14.84
C GLY A 353 6.31 13.21 -16.00
N SER A 354 6.53 12.02 -16.53
CA SER A 354 7.34 11.77 -17.71
C SER A 354 6.37 11.41 -18.83
N SER A 355 5.94 12.44 -19.57
CA SER A 355 4.88 12.42 -20.60
C SER A 355 4.84 11.12 -21.41
N THR A 356 4.00 10.18 -20.99
CA THR A 356 3.74 8.93 -21.70
C THR A 356 2.24 8.71 -21.82
N THR A 357 1.85 8.03 -22.91
CA THR A 357 0.50 7.92 -23.46
C THR A 357 -0.52 7.38 -22.46
N LEU A 358 -0.11 6.51 -21.53
CA LEU A 358 -0.99 5.78 -20.61
C LEU A 358 -1.74 6.65 -19.59
N LEU A 359 -1.19 7.81 -19.20
CA LEU A 359 -1.75 8.67 -18.16
C LEU A 359 -2.27 10.00 -18.71
N SER A 360 -2.25 10.18 -20.03
CA SER A 360 -2.64 11.43 -20.66
C SER A 360 -4.18 11.59 -20.62
N PRO A 361 -4.72 12.81 -20.36
CA PRO A 361 -6.15 13.04 -20.42
C PRO A 361 -6.69 12.79 -21.84
N PRO A 362 -7.84 12.09 -22.01
CA PRO A 362 -8.45 11.91 -23.32
C PRO A 362 -8.82 13.27 -23.94
N GLY A 363 -8.23 13.57 -25.11
CA GLY A 363 -8.47 14.79 -25.89
C GLY A 363 -7.64 16.02 -25.51
N SER A 364 -6.49 15.87 -24.83
CA SER A 364 -5.54 16.97 -24.59
C SER A 364 -4.64 17.21 -25.81
N PRO A 365 -4.38 18.47 -26.24
CA PRO A 365 -3.30 18.77 -27.17
C PRO A 365 -1.98 18.27 -26.59
N ARG A 366 -1.35 17.32 -27.28
CA ARG A 366 -0.11 16.64 -26.85
C ARG A 366 0.97 17.68 -26.55
N ALA A 367 1.32 17.87 -25.27
CA ALA A 367 2.45 18.68 -24.83
C ALA A 367 3.81 17.97 -25.06
N GLY A 368 3.96 17.34 -26.24
CA GLY A 368 5.11 16.52 -26.61
C GLY A 368 5.28 16.28 -28.11
N ALA A 369 4.51 16.94 -28.98
CA ALA A 369 4.93 17.05 -30.38
C ALA A 369 6.22 17.89 -30.41
N GLY A 370 7.27 17.33 -31.01
CA GLY A 370 8.64 17.81 -30.90
C GLY A 370 8.77 19.33 -31.07
N LYS A 371 9.63 19.93 -30.24
CA LYS A 371 10.15 21.27 -30.53
C LYS A 371 10.69 21.26 -31.96
N PRO A 372 10.16 22.05 -32.90
CA PRO A 372 10.82 22.25 -34.17
C PRO A 372 12.21 22.82 -33.87
N LEU A 373 13.24 22.19 -34.42
CA LEU A 373 14.63 22.64 -34.36
C LEU A 373 14.83 23.87 -35.25
N LEU A 374 14.11 24.96 -35.02
CA LEU A 374 14.38 26.25 -35.64
C LEU A 374 14.21 27.38 -34.63
N PRO A 375 15.27 28.17 -34.36
CA PRO A 375 15.15 29.39 -33.58
C PRO A 375 14.60 30.49 -34.49
N LEU A 376 13.27 30.68 -34.50
CA LEU A 376 12.66 31.89 -35.07
C LEU A 376 11.87 32.64 -34.01
N ASP A 377 12.45 33.77 -33.64
CA ASP A 377 11.88 35.02 -33.13
C ASP A 377 11.08 35.09 -31.83
N LYS A 378 11.63 35.93 -30.95
CA LYS A 378 11.17 36.36 -29.61
C LYS A 378 9.92 37.24 -29.66
N VAL A 379 8.94 36.92 -30.51
CA VAL A 379 7.67 37.67 -30.63
C VAL A 379 6.50 36.91 -29.99
N ASP A 380 6.59 35.58 -29.85
CA ASP A 380 5.49 34.74 -29.32
C ASP A 380 5.46 34.54 -27.79
N GLU A 381 6.47 35.01 -27.04
CA GLU A 381 6.50 34.83 -25.58
C GLU A 381 5.41 35.63 -24.82
N LYS A 382 4.77 36.61 -25.47
CA LYS A 382 3.67 37.38 -24.88
C LYS A 382 2.29 36.77 -25.12
N GLU A 383 2.06 36.06 -26.23
CA GLU A 383 0.77 35.39 -26.51
C GLU A 383 0.67 33.99 -25.87
N GLU A 384 1.78 33.27 -25.66
CA GLU A 384 1.75 31.97 -24.98
C GLU A 384 1.40 32.05 -23.49
N LYS A 385 1.54 33.22 -22.84
CA LYS A 385 1.18 33.40 -21.42
C LYS A 385 -0.33 33.36 -21.18
N GLU A 386 -1.16 33.55 -22.20
CA GLU A 386 -2.61 33.52 -22.07
C GLU A 386 -3.23 32.13 -22.28
N LYS A 387 -2.60 31.24 -23.05
CA LYS A 387 -3.10 29.87 -23.25
C LYS A 387 -2.83 29.02 -22.00
N SER A 388 -3.90 28.46 -21.43
CA SER A 388 -3.81 27.61 -20.23
C SER A 388 -2.94 26.38 -20.51
N LYS A 389 -1.87 26.20 -19.74
CA LYS A 389 -1.04 24.99 -19.85
C LYS A 389 -1.91 23.75 -19.55
N PRO A 390 -1.92 22.74 -20.43
CA PRO A 390 -2.64 21.51 -20.16
C PRO A 390 -2.00 20.77 -18.98
N VAL A 391 -2.79 19.96 -18.28
CA VAL A 391 -2.26 19.08 -17.24
C VAL A 391 -1.42 17.96 -17.87
N THR A 392 -0.33 17.58 -17.19
CA THR A 392 0.63 16.59 -17.71
C THR A 392 0.13 15.15 -17.62
N TYR A 393 -0.86 14.88 -16.76
CA TYR A 393 -1.49 13.58 -16.57
C TYR A 393 -2.91 13.75 -16.04
N SER A 394 -3.72 12.70 -16.16
CA SER A 394 -5.07 12.61 -15.60
C SER A 394 -5.00 12.48 -14.07
N TYR A 395 -5.42 13.52 -13.35
CA TYR A 395 -5.48 13.52 -11.89
C TYR A 395 -6.47 12.49 -11.34
N SER A 396 -7.59 12.27 -12.04
CA SER A 396 -8.58 11.27 -11.66
C SER A 396 -7.98 9.86 -11.71
N PHE A 397 -7.36 9.49 -12.84
CA PHE A 397 -6.75 8.17 -12.99
C PHE A 397 -5.60 7.94 -12.02
N PHE A 398 -4.78 8.98 -11.77
CA PHE A 398 -3.76 8.94 -10.72
C PHE A 398 -4.34 8.52 -9.38
N HIS A 399 -5.41 9.17 -8.90
CA HIS A 399 -6.03 8.82 -7.61
C HIS A 399 -6.75 7.46 -7.63
N ILE A 400 -7.30 7.02 -8.77
CA ILE A 400 -7.85 5.65 -8.91
C ILE A 400 -6.78 4.60 -8.65
N ILE A 401 -5.55 4.78 -9.14
CA ILE A 401 -4.44 3.84 -8.87
C ILE A 401 -4.18 3.73 -7.36
N PHE A 402 -4.13 4.84 -6.62
CA PHE A 402 -3.96 4.83 -5.17
C PHE A 402 -5.14 4.20 -4.42
N SER A 403 -6.35 4.42 -4.91
CA SER A 403 -7.57 3.80 -4.38
C SER A 403 -7.51 2.28 -4.51
N LEU A 404 -7.21 1.76 -5.71
CA LEU A 404 -7.01 0.33 -5.97
C LEU A 404 -5.82 -0.24 -5.17
N ALA A 405 -4.72 0.50 -5.06
CA ALA A 405 -3.57 0.12 -4.25
C ALA A 405 -3.93 -0.04 -2.77
N SER A 406 -4.88 0.75 -2.26
CA SER A 406 -5.35 0.66 -0.87
C SER A 406 -6.08 -0.64 -0.59
N MET A 407 -6.92 -1.07 -1.54
CA MET A 407 -7.61 -2.36 -1.48
C MET A 407 -6.63 -3.53 -1.53
N TYR A 408 -5.67 -3.48 -2.47
CA TYR A 408 -4.61 -4.51 -2.57
C TYR A 408 -3.76 -4.62 -1.31
N SER A 409 -3.38 -3.48 -0.75
CA SER A 409 -2.56 -3.44 0.47
C SER A 409 -3.28 -4.04 1.67
N ALA A 410 -4.60 -3.86 1.78
CA ALA A 410 -5.38 -4.53 2.79
C ALA A 410 -5.37 -6.04 2.61
N MET A 411 -5.60 -6.53 1.38
CA MET A 411 -5.62 -7.97 1.13
C MET A 411 -4.25 -8.62 1.39
N LEU A 412 -3.14 -7.94 1.04
CA LEU A 412 -1.79 -8.39 1.39
C LEU A 412 -1.57 -8.47 2.91
N LEU A 413 -1.97 -7.45 3.68
CA LEU A 413 -1.77 -7.42 5.13
C LEU A 413 -2.70 -8.37 5.90
N THR A 414 -3.88 -8.65 5.35
CA THR A 414 -4.89 -9.56 5.95
C THR A 414 -4.79 -10.98 5.42
N GLY A 415 -3.88 -11.20 4.45
CA GLY A 415 -3.61 -12.54 3.96
C GLY A 415 -4.66 -13.13 3.05
N TRP A 416 -5.51 -12.31 2.43
CA TRP A 416 -6.62 -12.74 1.58
C TRP A 416 -7.62 -13.70 2.24
N SER A 417 -7.49 -13.92 3.55
CA SER A 417 -8.37 -14.79 4.34
C SER A 417 -9.74 -14.12 4.52
N THR A 418 -10.81 -14.92 4.48
CA THR A 418 -12.14 -14.43 4.83
C THR A 418 -12.25 -14.26 6.34
N SER A 419 -12.64 -13.07 6.81
CA SER A 419 -12.89 -12.81 8.24
C SER A 419 -14.02 -13.69 8.84
N VAL A 420 -14.76 -14.42 8.00
CA VAL A 420 -15.75 -15.42 8.37
C VAL A 420 -15.16 -16.82 8.26
N GLY A 421 -14.69 -17.37 9.38
CA GLY A 421 -14.90 -18.80 9.67
C GLY A 421 -13.70 -19.74 9.77
N GLU A 422 -12.46 -19.38 9.43
CA GLU A 422 -11.33 -20.32 9.57
C GLU A 422 -10.18 -19.75 10.40
N SER A 423 -9.96 -20.43 11.53
CA SER A 423 -8.84 -20.23 12.43
C SER A 423 -7.53 -20.55 11.72
N GLY A 424 -6.66 -19.56 11.56
CA GLY A 424 -5.27 -19.82 11.27
C GLY A 424 -4.58 -18.62 10.66
N LYS A 425 -3.77 -17.92 11.46
CA LYS A 425 -2.42 -17.33 11.32
C LYS A 425 -1.73 -17.26 9.94
N LEU A 426 -2.44 -17.31 8.83
CA LEU A 426 -1.92 -17.66 7.52
C LEU A 426 -2.27 -16.58 6.52
N VAL A 427 -1.22 -15.87 6.13
CA VAL A 427 -1.27 -14.84 5.10
C VAL A 427 -1.15 -15.50 3.72
N ASP A 428 -2.03 -15.13 2.80
CA ASP A 428 -2.09 -15.50 1.37
C ASP A 428 -2.49 -16.96 1.10
N VAL A 429 -3.36 -17.57 1.91
CA VAL A 429 -3.76 -18.99 1.74
C VAL A 429 -5.25 -19.10 1.40
N GLY A 430 -5.56 -19.72 0.26
CA GLY A 430 -6.93 -19.97 -0.18
C GLY A 430 -7.10 -19.96 -1.69
N TRP A 431 -8.05 -20.75 -2.21
CA TRP A 431 -8.36 -20.81 -3.64
C TRP A 431 -8.62 -19.46 -4.31
N PRO A 432 -9.26 -18.46 -3.67
CA PRO A 432 -9.40 -17.13 -4.27
C PRO A 432 -8.05 -16.45 -4.56
N SER A 433 -7.08 -16.58 -3.66
CA SER A 433 -5.72 -16.03 -3.86
C SER A 433 -5.02 -16.73 -5.03
N VAL A 434 -5.13 -18.06 -5.12
CA VAL A 434 -4.59 -18.87 -6.24
C VAL A 434 -5.13 -18.34 -7.57
N TRP A 435 -6.45 -18.27 -7.72
CA TRP A 435 -7.08 -17.87 -8.97
C TRP A 435 -6.80 -16.43 -9.36
N VAL A 436 -6.77 -15.50 -8.42
CA VAL A 436 -6.42 -14.09 -8.72
C VAL A 436 -5.01 -14.02 -9.31
N ARG A 437 -4.03 -14.75 -8.77
CA ARG A 437 -2.64 -14.74 -9.26
C ARG A 437 -2.50 -15.45 -10.61
N ILE A 438 -3.16 -16.60 -10.79
CA ILE A 438 -3.14 -17.34 -12.07
C ILE A 438 -3.81 -16.53 -13.19
N VAL A 439 -4.99 -15.94 -12.95
CA VAL A 439 -5.68 -15.09 -13.92
C VAL A 439 -4.87 -13.83 -14.23
N THR A 440 -4.22 -13.24 -13.22
CA THR A 440 -3.28 -12.13 -13.45
C THR A 440 -2.13 -12.57 -14.36
N GLY A 441 -1.62 -13.79 -14.22
CA GLY A 441 -0.61 -14.36 -15.11
C GLY A 441 -1.10 -14.49 -16.56
N TRP A 442 -2.32 -14.99 -16.76
CA TRP A 442 -2.91 -15.09 -18.11
C TRP A 442 -3.20 -13.72 -18.72
N ALA A 443 -3.68 -12.77 -17.92
CA ALA A 443 -3.87 -11.40 -18.35
C ALA A 443 -2.53 -10.75 -18.74
N THR A 444 -1.47 -10.98 -17.96
CA THR A 444 -0.11 -10.53 -18.28
C THR A 444 0.36 -11.09 -19.62
N ALA A 445 0.19 -12.40 -19.84
CA ALA A 445 0.54 -13.04 -21.09
C ALA A 445 -0.21 -12.43 -22.27
N THR A 446 -1.52 -12.22 -22.11
CA THR A 446 -2.37 -11.63 -23.15
C THR A 446 -1.98 -10.18 -23.45
N LEU A 447 -1.74 -9.36 -22.41
CA LEU A 447 -1.36 -7.96 -22.57
C LEU A 447 0.01 -7.82 -23.22
N PHE A 448 0.98 -8.66 -22.87
CA PHE A 448 2.29 -8.67 -23.50
C PHE A 448 2.22 -9.11 -24.97
N MET A 449 1.48 -10.18 -25.27
CA MET A 449 1.27 -10.60 -26.66
C MET A 449 0.56 -9.51 -27.47
N TRP A 450 -0.44 -8.86 -26.86
CA TRP A 450 -1.13 -7.74 -27.47
C TRP A 450 -0.21 -6.55 -27.73
N SER A 451 0.71 -6.21 -26.82
CA SER A 451 1.63 -5.08 -27.04
C SER A 451 2.57 -5.31 -28.23
N LEU A 452 2.88 -6.55 -28.56
CA LEU A 452 3.68 -6.92 -29.73
C LEU A 452 2.87 -6.98 -31.03
N VAL A 453 1.64 -7.48 -30.96
CA VAL A 453 0.80 -7.74 -32.15
C VAL A 453 -0.04 -6.52 -32.56
N ALA A 454 -0.50 -5.71 -31.62
CA ALA A 454 -1.37 -4.57 -31.89
C ALA A 454 -0.78 -3.53 -32.85
N PRO A 455 0.52 -3.15 -32.77
CA PRO A 455 1.13 -2.24 -33.75
C PRO A 455 1.11 -2.76 -35.19
N ILE A 456 1.11 -4.09 -35.38
CA ILE A 456 1.07 -4.73 -36.70
C ILE A 456 -0.37 -4.77 -37.24
N LEU A 457 -1.34 -5.06 -36.37
CA LEU A 457 -2.76 -5.13 -36.75
C LEU A 457 -3.38 -3.75 -37.00
N PHE A 458 -2.89 -2.71 -36.32
CA PHE A 458 -3.44 -1.36 -36.41
C PHE A 458 -2.32 -0.31 -36.59
N PRO A 459 -1.62 -0.30 -37.74
CA PRO A 459 -0.47 0.58 -37.97
C PRO A 459 -0.80 2.08 -37.86
N ASP A 460 -2.06 2.47 -38.03
CA ASP A 460 -2.53 3.86 -37.94
C ASP A 460 -2.78 4.35 -36.49
N ARG A 461 -2.57 3.50 -35.48
CA ARG A 461 -2.70 3.88 -34.05
C ARG A 461 -1.34 3.93 -33.37
N GLU A 462 -1.12 4.99 -32.60
CA GLU A 462 -0.01 5.04 -31.64
C GLU A 462 -0.35 4.18 -30.41
N PHE A 463 0.52 3.23 -30.09
CA PHE A 463 0.39 2.28 -28.98
C PHE A 463 1.27 2.64 -27.79
#